data_AF-A0A7V0UHS6-F1
#
_entry.id   AF-A0A7V0UHS6-F1
#
_cell.length_a   1.000
_cell.length_b   1.000
_cell.length_c   1.000
_cell.angle_alpha   90.00
_cell.angle_beta   90.00
_cell.angle_gamma   90.00
#
_symmetry.space_group_name_H-M   'P 1'
#
loop_
_entity.id
_entity.type
_entity.pdbx_description
1 polymer ?
#
loop_
_entity_poly.entity_id
_entity_poly.type
_entity_poly.pdbx_seq_one_letter_code
_entity_poly.pdbx_strand_id
1 'polypeptide(L)'
;MFSYALIVWLLLFQAPAPPPVQGDVGGVLARAEQLYYDAKFEESIALLLPVDAALKAQPGRATDKINVKLALAVAYIGLNDNARAKNQFSEIIDLDPSYAPSPQRYGPKVATSFDEAKAERTERRCRAFCDAASRELSSGNLKAIFDATASPNSGCGCLAPVMSDAAEYVFRQGIDAYKDEDYAGALEKFRTTLKLDPKHAVAPQYIELTQGKLLLAAEQVFFEWRRNFEAREYGLAALAYHRMRYFDAEGAASRLISQMRGEYAKTLSGYLDAWKRACSVADNATMERTRRQAEEMLPDPAIGESVLAQMTGCVNKTCIQMDSQSALARRKIWSRPENEIPRQFQSLLKNPENRMVYVRTRIDTEGNAAVLLTQGHNASINDAVKAAVSKWKFSPLIVDNQPRCVEADLQIGLSAP
;
A
#
# COMPACT_ATOMS: atom_id res chain seq x y z
N MET A 1 48.14 27.19 -23.94
CA MET A 1 49.22 27.16 -22.92
C MET A 1 48.65 26.40 -21.73
N PHE A 2 49.02 25.19 -21.33
CA PHE A 2 50.10 24.25 -21.66
C PHE A 2 49.50 22.83 -21.65
N SER A 3 49.89 22.02 -22.63
CA SER A 3 49.66 20.58 -22.69
C SER A 3 50.65 19.83 -21.80
N TYR A 4 50.21 18.84 -21.04
CA TYR A 4 51.05 17.70 -20.67
C TYR A 4 50.21 16.42 -20.66
N ALA A 5 50.27 15.70 -21.78
CA ALA A 5 49.83 14.33 -21.92
C ALA A 5 50.96 13.42 -21.42
N LEU A 6 50.67 12.59 -20.42
CA LEU A 6 51.57 11.59 -19.88
C LEU A 6 51.00 10.23 -20.25
N ILE A 7 51.43 9.73 -21.43
CA ILE A 7 51.08 8.40 -21.93
C ILE A 7 52.07 7.41 -21.30
N VAL A 8 51.62 6.72 -20.26
CA VAL A 8 52.36 5.60 -19.66
C VAL A 8 52.06 4.36 -20.50
N TRP A 9 53.06 3.93 -21.26
CA TRP A 9 53.07 2.64 -21.98
C TRP A 9 53.19 1.50 -20.96
N LEU A 10 52.08 0.85 -20.63
CA LEU A 10 52.05 -0.45 -19.95
C LEU A 10 52.34 -1.53 -21.00
N LEU A 11 53.60 -1.98 -21.05
CA LEU A 11 53.98 -3.22 -21.72
C LEU A 11 53.40 -4.40 -20.94
N LEU A 12 52.17 -4.78 -21.28
CA LEU A 12 51.63 -6.10 -20.95
C LEU A 12 52.49 -7.13 -21.71
N PHE A 13 53.42 -7.77 -21.02
CA PHE A 13 53.91 -9.10 -21.39
C PHE A 13 52.70 -10.05 -21.36
N GLN A 14 51.93 -10.10 -22.45
CA GLN A 14 51.06 -11.22 -22.71
C GLN A 14 51.97 -12.41 -22.98
N ALA A 15 52.21 -13.22 -21.94
CA ALA A 15 52.68 -14.57 -22.14
C ALA A 15 51.75 -15.21 -23.19
N PRO A 16 52.29 -15.81 -24.27
CA PRO A 16 51.47 -16.42 -25.30
C PRO A 16 50.53 -17.42 -24.61
N ALA A 17 49.23 -17.23 -24.82
CA ALA A 17 48.23 -18.17 -24.32
C ALA A 17 48.67 -19.58 -24.77
N PRO A 18 48.81 -20.56 -23.84
CA PRO A 18 49.20 -21.90 -24.22
C PRO A 18 48.24 -22.38 -25.31
N PRO A 19 48.77 -23.00 -26.39
CA PRO A 19 47.93 -23.43 -27.51
C PRO A 19 46.79 -24.28 -26.97
N PRO A 20 45.55 -24.13 -27.50
CA PRO A 20 44.44 -24.98 -27.10
C PRO A 20 44.90 -26.42 -27.24
N VAL A 21 44.84 -27.18 -26.15
CA VAL A 21 45.12 -28.61 -26.20
C VAL A 21 44.00 -29.23 -27.02
N GLN A 22 44.22 -29.31 -28.33
CA GLN A 22 43.53 -30.21 -29.25
C GLN A 22 44.00 -31.66 -29.05
N GLY A 23 44.57 -31.96 -27.88
CA GLY A 23 45.06 -33.27 -27.53
C GLY A 23 43.92 -34.21 -27.13
N ASP A 24 44.10 -35.47 -27.50
CA ASP A 24 43.29 -36.60 -27.09
C ASP A 24 43.39 -36.81 -25.56
N VAL A 25 42.62 -36.03 -24.79
CA VAL A 25 42.52 -36.15 -23.33
C VAL A 25 42.12 -37.57 -22.93
N GLY A 26 41.26 -38.21 -23.73
CA GLY A 26 40.85 -39.60 -23.53
C GLY A 26 42.03 -40.57 -23.63
N GLY A 27 42.87 -40.42 -24.65
CA GLY A 27 44.10 -41.21 -24.82
C GLY A 27 45.11 -40.99 -23.69
N VAL A 28 45.29 -39.75 -23.23
CA VAL A 28 46.16 -39.46 -22.07
C VAL A 28 45.60 -40.10 -20.79
N LEU A 29 44.30 -40.01 -20.55
CA LEU A 29 43.64 -40.65 -19.42
C LEU A 29 43.79 -42.17 -19.45
N ALA A 30 43.57 -42.81 -20.61
CA ALA A 30 43.73 -44.26 -20.75
C ALA A 30 45.17 -44.70 -20.46
N ARG A 31 46.17 -43.95 -20.92
CA ARG A 31 47.59 -44.22 -20.62
C ARG A 31 47.91 -44.01 -19.14
N ALA A 32 47.37 -42.96 -18.53
CA ALA A 32 47.55 -42.69 -17.11
C ALA A 32 46.91 -43.77 -16.22
N GLU A 33 45.76 -44.30 -16.62
CA GLU A 33 45.05 -45.41 -15.97
C GLU A 33 45.87 -46.71 -16.06
N GLN A 34 46.47 -47.01 -17.23
CA GLN A 34 47.41 -48.14 -17.36
C GLN A 34 48.61 -48.00 -16.41
N LEU A 35 49.24 -46.82 -16.38
CA LEU A 35 50.36 -46.55 -15.46
C LEU A 35 49.96 -46.71 -13.99
N TYR A 36 48.72 -46.33 -13.63
CA TYR A 36 48.18 -46.54 -12.29
C TYR A 36 48.06 -48.04 -11.95
N TYR A 37 47.51 -48.86 -12.85
CA TYR A 37 47.39 -50.31 -12.63
C TYR A 37 48.75 -51.03 -12.59
N ASP A 38 49.74 -50.49 -13.30
CA ASP A 38 51.13 -50.95 -13.24
C ASP A 38 51.90 -50.43 -11.99
N ALA A 39 51.20 -49.77 -11.05
CA ALA A 39 51.73 -49.13 -9.85
C ALA A 39 52.79 -48.04 -10.11
N LYS A 40 52.83 -47.49 -11.32
CA LYS A 40 53.71 -46.38 -11.74
C LYS A 40 53.04 -45.03 -11.47
N PHE A 41 52.68 -44.78 -10.22
CA PHE A 41 51.88 -43.62 -9.82
C PHE A 41 52.53 -42.27 -10.16
N GLU A 42 53.86 -42.15 -9.98
CA GLU A 42 54.60 -40.92 -10.31
C GLU A 42 54.59 -40.61 -11.81
N GLU A 43 54.77 -41.64 -12.66
CA GLU A 43 54.67 -41.50 -14.12
C GLU A 43 53.26 -41.08 -14.54
N SER A 44 52.23 -41.67 -13.92
CA SER A 44 50.81 -41.31 -14.15
C SER A 44 50.54 -39.84 -13.80
N ILE A 45 51.03 -39.38 -12.64
CA ILE A 45 50.90 -37.98 -12.20
C ILE A 45 51.64 -37.02 -13.15
N ALA A 46 52.89 -37.33 -13.50
CA ALA A 46 53.69 -36.51 -14.41
C ALA A 46 53.03 -36.35 -15.78
N LEU A 47 52.32 -37.39 -16.25
CA LEU A 47 51.56 -37.36 -17.49
C LEU A 47 50.28 -36.50 -17.38
N LEU A 48 49.58 -36.53 -16.24
CA LEU A 48 48.29 -35.86 -16.05
C LEU A 48 48.42 -34.36 -15.70
N LEU A 49 49.47 -33.94 -14.99
CA LEU A 49 49.63 -32.55 -14.55
C LEU A 49 49.62 -31.50 -15.68
N PRO A 50 50.32 -31.69 -16.81
CA PRO A 50 50.26 -30.73 -17.93
C PRO A 50 48.86 -30.63 -18.53
N VAL A 51 48.12 -31.74 -18.55
CA VAL A 51 46.74 -31.78 -19.06
C VAL A 51 45.79 -31.04 -18.12
N ASP A 52 45.90 -31.23 -16.80
CA ASP A 52 45.13 -30.45 -15.82
C ASP A 52 45.36 -28.94 -16.00
N ALA A 53 46.63 -28.53 -16.10
CA ALA A 53 47.01 -27.13 -16.30
C ALA A 53 46.42 -26.56 -17.60
N ALA A 54 46.47 -27.32 -18.70
CA ALA A 54 45.90 -26.89 -19.97
C ALA A 54 44.36 -26.84 -19.96
N LEU A 55 43.70 -27.77 -19.27
CA LEU A 55 42.25 -27.79 -19.15
C LEU A 55 41.73 -26.64 -18.29
N LYS A 56 42.47 -26.20 -17.26
CA LYS A 56 42.08 -25.05 -16.41
C LYS A 56 41.72 -23.80 -17.22
N ALA A 57 42.49 -23.50 -18.28
CA ALA A 57 42.25 -22.36 -19.16
C ALA A 57 41.08 -22.53 -20.14
N GLN A 58 40.50 -23.73 -20.28
CA GLN A 58 39.46 -24.02 -21.25
C GLN A 58 38.06 -24.03 -20.60
N PRO A 59 37.16 -23.09 -20.96
CA PRO A 59 35.76 -23.16 -20.54
C PRO A 59 35.03 -24.33 -21.25
N GLY A 60 34.00 -24.88 -20.61
CA GLY A 60 33.14 -25.91 -21.23
C GLY A 60 33.65 -27.37 -21.21
N ARG A 61 34.84 -27.64 -20.68
CA ARG A 61 35.42 -29.01 -20.57
C ARG A 61 35.28 -29.61 -19.17
N ALA A 62 34.11 -29.44 -18.52
CA ALA A 62 33.91 -29.83 -17.12
C ALA A 62 34.17 -31.32 -16.87
N THR A 63 33.62 -32.20 -17.72
CA THR A 63 33.79 -33.65 -17.62
C THR A 63 35.26 -34.07 -17.69
N ASP A 64 36.03 -33.49 -18.62
CA ASP A 64 37.45 -33.82 -18.75
C ASP A 64 38.27 -33.33 -17.57
N LYS A 65 37.94 -32.14 -17.03
CA LYS A 65 38.56 -31.64 -15.79
C LYS A 65 38.29 -32.59 -14.63
N ILE A 66 37.05 -33.04 -14.47
CA ILE A 66 36.67 -34.00 -13.41
C ILE A 66 37.45 -35.31 -13.58
N ASN A 67 37.49 -35.87 -14.78
CA ASN A 67 38.18 -37.13 -15.05
C ASN A 67 39.69 -37.06 -14.80
N VAL A 68 40.35 -35.99 -15.25
CA VAL A 68 41.79 -35.79 -15.02
C VAL A 68 42.09 -35.60 -13.53
N LYS A 69 41.28 -34.80 -12.83
CA LYS A 69 41.42 -34.60 -11.37
C LYS A 69 41.20 -35.87 -10.57
N LEU A 70 40.22 -36.68 -10.97
CA LEU A 70 39.93 -37.96 -10.35
C LEU A 70 41.10 -38.92 -10.53
N ALA A 71 41.64 -39.02 -11.74
CA ALA A 71 42.81 -39.85 -12.03
C ALA A 71 44.04 -39.39 -11.21
N LEU A 72 44.28 -38.08 -11.11
CA LEU A 72 45.32 -37.51 -10.25
C LEU A 72 45.09 -37.86 -8.78
N ALA A 73 43.86 -37.71 -8.27
CA ALA A 73 43.52 -38.03 -6.89
C ALA A 73 43.78 -39.49 -6.55
N VAL A 74 43.38 -40.40 -7.44
CA VAL A 74 43.57 -41.84 -7.29
C VAL A 74 45.06 -42.21 -7.33
N ALA A 75 45.86 -41.60 -8.22
CA ALA A 75 47.31 -41.79 -8.23
C ALA A 75 48.00 -41.26 -6.96
N TYR A 76 47.56 -40.11 -6.43
CA TYR A 76 48.06 -39.60 -5.14
C TYR A 76 47.71 -40.52 -3.96
N ILE A 77 46.54 -41.14 -3.95
CA ILE A 77 46.17 -42.17 -2.96
C ILE A 77 47.11 -43.39 -3.04
N GLY A 78 47.52 -43.78 -4.26
CA GLY A 78 48.52 -44.83 -4.50
C GLY A 78 49.88 -44.52 -3.88
N LEU A 79 50.29 -43.25 -3.90
CA LEU A 79 51.49 -42.74 -3.22
C LEU A 79 51.29 -42.44 -1.72
N ASN A 80 50.11 -42.71 -1.17
CA ASN A 80 49.71 -42.34 0.20
C ASN A 80 49.77 -40.82 0.48
N ASP A 81 49.69 -39.98 -0.56
CA ASP A 81 49.61 -38.53 -0.45
C ASP A 81 48.15 -38.07 -0.36
N ASN A 82 47.56 -38.30 0.81
CA ASN A 82 46.15 -38.00 1.04
C ASN A 82 45.85 -36.49 0.96
N ALA A 83 46.83 -35.62 1.23
CA ALA A 83 46.66 -34.18 1.16
C ALA A 83 46.46 -33.70 -0.29
N ARG A 84 47.32 -34.14 -1.23
CA ARG A 84 47.15 -33.81 -2.65
C ARG A 84 45.91 -34.48 -3.23
N ALA A 85 45.58 -35.71 -2.82
CA ALA A 85 44.34 -36.36 -3.23
C ALA A 85 43.09 -35.56 -2.82
N LYS A 86 42.99 -35.17 -1.55
CA LYS A 86 41.87 -34.34 -1.04
C LYS A 86 41.77 -32.99 -1.75
N ASN A 87 42.90 -32.37 -2.11
CA ASN A 87 42.88 -31.14 -2.90
C ASN A 87 42.26 -31.36 -4.29
N GLN A 88 42.61 -32.45 -4.98
CA GLN A 88 41.99 -32.78 -6.26
C GLN A 88 40.49 -33.06 -6.13
N PHE A 89 40.08 -33.82 -5.11
CA PHE A 89 38.65 -34.05 -4.84
C PHE A 89 37.90 -32.77 -4.51
N SER A 90 38.51 -31.85 -3.75
CA SER A 90 37.93 -30.53 -3.50
C SER A 90 37.67 -29.80 -4.81
N GLU A 91 38.63 -29.76 -5.73
CA GLU A 91 38.46 -29.14 -7.06
C GLU A 91 37.38 -29.85 -7.91
N ILE A 92 37.17 -31.16 -7.75
CA ILE A 92 36.04 -31.87 -8.38
C ILE A 92 34.70 -31.36 -7.82
N ILE A 93 34.60 -31.16 -6.51
CA ILE A 93 33.39 -30.66 -5.85
C ILE A 93 33.10 -29.19 -6.25
N ASP A 94 34.11 -28.37 -6.59
CA ASP A 94 33.90 -27.06 -7.22
C ASP A 94 33.23 -27.17 -8.59
N LEU A 95 33.67 -28.13 -9.38
CA LEU A 95 33.22 -28.32 -10.76
C LEU A 95 31.81 -28.94 -10.82
N ASP A 96 31.54 -29.89 -9.93
CA ASP A 96 30.26 -30.57 -9.80
C ASP A 96 29.99 -30.95 -8.33
N PRO A 97 29.16 -30.16 -7.61
CA PRO A 97 28.80 -30.44 -6.22
C PRO A 97 28.03 -31.76 -6.02
N SER A 98 27.43 -32.30 -7.08
CA SER A 98 26.66 -33.55 -7.06
C SER A 98 27.51 -34.79 -7.37
N TYR A 99 28.77 -34.60 -7.78
CA TYR A 99 29.66 -35.69 -8.14
C TYR A 99 29.86 -36.68 -6.99
N ALA A 100 29.80 -37.96 -7.33
CA ALA A 100 30.12 -39.07 -6.44
C ALA A 100 30.93 -40.12 -7.23
N PRO A 101 32.13 -40.51 -6.76
CA PRO A 101 32.87 -41.60 -7.37
C PRO A 101 32.02 -42.89 -7.37
N SER A 102 31.99 -43.61 -8.49
CA SER A 102 31.30 -44.91 -8.57
C SER A 102 31.99 -45.94 -7.65
N PRO A 103 31.26 -46.54 -6.69
CA PRO A 103 31.81 -47.58 -5.81
C PRO A 103 32.18 -48.87 -6.55
N GLN A 104 31.61 -49.10 -7.74
CA GLN A 104 31.96 -50.26 -8.57
C GLN A 104 33.31 -50.05 -9.28
N ARG A 105 33.64 -48.80 -9.63
CA ARG A 105 34.88 -48.45 -10.33
C ARG A 105 36.03 -48.17 -9.38
N TYR A 106 35.75 -47.57 -8.23
CA TYR A 106 36.77 -47.13 -7.28
C TYR A 106 36.64 -47.88 -5.95
N GLY A 107 37.78 -48.34 -5.42
CA GLY A 107 37.82 -49.06 -4.15
C GLY A 107 37.43 -48.18 -2.95
N PRO A 108 37.10 -48.79 -1.79
CA PRO A 108 36.62 -48.07 -0.60
C PRO A 108 37.50 -46.90 -0.16
N LYS A 109 38.84 -47.04 -0.28
CA LYS A 109 39.79 -45.98 0.10
C LYS A 109 39.57 -44.68 -0.69
N VAL A 110 39.25 -44.76 -1.97
CA VAL A 110 38.97 -43.59 -2.82
C VAL A 110 37.65 -42.94 -2.42
N ALA A 111 36.61 -43.74 -2.23
CA ALA A 111 35.30 -43.26 -1.79
C ALA A 111 35.39 -42.56 -0.43
N THR A 112 36.02 -43.19 0.57
CA THR A 112 36.24 -42.59 1.90
C THR A 112 37.05 -41.29 1.81
N SER A 113 38.13 -41.26 1.03
CA SER A 113 38.94 -40.04 0.88
C SER A 113 38.19 -38.90 0.19
N PHE A 114 37.31 -39.23 -0.76
CA PHE A 114 36.41 -38.26 -1.40
C PHE A 114 35.38 -37.71 -0.40
N ASP A 115 34.74 -38.58 0.39
CA ASP A 115 33.76 -38.18 1.40
C ASP A 115 34.39 -37.30 2.49
N GLU A 116 35.61 -37.63 2.94
CA GLU A 116 36.39 -36.78 3.84
C GLU A 116 36.68 -35.41 3.23
N ALA A 117 37.12 -35.36 1.97
CA ALA A 117 37.36 -34.09 1.28
C ALA A 117 36.08 -33.25 1.18
N LYS A 118 34.93 -33.89 0.92
CA LYS A 118 33.61 -33.25 0.89
C LYS A 118 33.19 -32.70 2.25
N ALA A 119 33.42 -33.47 3.32
CA ALA A 119 33.15 -33.03 4.69
C ALA A 119 34.03 -31.83 5.08
N GLU A 120 35.35 -31.92 4.89
CA GLU A 120 36.31 -30.84 5.20
C GLU A 120 36.03 -29.56 4.40
N ARG A 121 35.65 -29.70 3.13
CA ARG A 121 35.26 -28.56 2.29
C ARG A 121 33.98 -27.89 2.79
N THR A 122 32.98 -28.70 3.14
CA THR A 122 31.70 -28.20 3.68
C THR A 122 31.93 -27.47 5.00
N GLU A 123 32.76 -28.02 5.88
CA GLU A 123 33.14 -27.39 7.14
C GLU A 123 33.86 -26.06 6.92
N ARG A 124 34.89 -26.02 6.05
CA ARG A 124 35.61 -24.78 5.72
C ARG A 124 34.70 -23.71 5.14
N ARG A 125 33.80 -24.09 4.22
CA ARG A 125 32.81 -23.18 3.64
C ARG A 125 31.88 -22.64 4.71
N CYS A 126 31.36 -23.50 5.58
CA CYS A 126 30.49 -23.10 6.68
C CYS A 126 31.19 -22.17 7.66
N ARG A 127 32.44 -22.47 8.03
CA ARG A 127 33.24 -21.61 8.91
C ARG A 127 33.45 -20.23 8.29
N ALA A 128 33.93 -20.16 7.06
CA ALA A 128 34.16 -18.89 6.38
C ALA A 128 32.86 -18.05 6.23
N PHE A 129 31.74 -18.72 5.98
CA PHE A 129 30.42 -18.10 5.91
C PHE A 129 29.97 -17.55 7.27
N CYS A 130 30.08 -18.35 8.33
CA CYS A 130 29.74 -17.93 9.68
C CYS A 130 30.65 -16.80 10.17
N ASP A 131 31.97 -16.86 9.91
CA ASP A 131 32.90 -15.79 10.24
C ASP A 131 32.55 -14.48 9.52
N ALA A 132 32.09 -14.57 8.26
CA ALA A 132 31.61 -13.40 7.53
C ALA A 132 30.33 -12.84 8.16
N ALA A 133 29.35 -13.69 8.49
CA ALA A 133 28.14 -13.26 9.17
C ALA A 133 28.45 -12.62 10.53
N SER A 134 29.34 -13.20 11.35
CA SER A 134 29.76 -12.61 12.63
C SER A 134 30.42 -11.23 12.46
N ARG A 135 31.20 -11.02 11.39
CA ARG A 135 31.78 -9.70 11.07
C ARG A 135 30.70 -8.69 10.71
N GLU A 136 29.74 -9.06 9.87
CA GLU A 136 28.61 -8.19 9.52
C GLU A 136 27.80 -7.78 10.75
N LEU A 137 27.54 -8.73 11.66
CA LEU A 137 26.87 -8.45 12.93
C LEU A 137 27.65 -7.46 13.79
N SER A 138 28.97 -7.64 13.89
CA SER A 138 29.86 -6.74 14.63
C SER A 138 29.88 -5.32 14.04
N SER A 139 29.63 -5.19 12.74
CA SER A 139 29.51 -3.90 12.05
C SER A 139 28.10 -3.27 12.13
N GLY A 140 27.12 -3.98 12.72
CA GLY A 140 25.72 -3.55 12.80
C GLY A 140 24.93 -3.74 11.50
N ASN A 141 25.49 -4.44 10.50
CA ASN A 141 24.83 -4.67 9.22
C ASN A 141 23.85 -5.84 9.27
N LEU A 142 22.72 -5.63 9.96
CA LEU A 142 21.67 -6.65 10.13
C LEU A 142 21.06 -7.13 8.81
N LYS A 143 21.05 -6.29 7.77
CA LYS A 143 20.54 -6.68 6.45
C LYS A 143 21.38 -7.82 5.87
N ALA A 144 22.70 -7.72 5.93
CA ALA A 144 23.59 -8.78 5.44
C ALA A 144 23.39 -10.10 6.22
N ILE A 145 23.02 -10.02 7.50
CA ILE A 145 22.68 -11.20 8.31
C ILE A 145 21.39 -11.86 7.80
N PHE A 146 20.34 -11.09 7.52
CA PHE A 146 19.12 -11.64 6.94
C PHE A 146 19.37 -12.25 5.56
N ASP A 147 20.13 -11.58 4.70
CA ASP A 147 20.49 -12.09 3.38
C ASP A 147 21.29 -13.41 3.48
N ALA A 148 22.13 -13.55 4.51
CA ALA A 148 22.84 -14.79 4.82
C ALA A 148 21.88 -15.94 5.17
N THR A 149 20.80 -15.68 5.93
CA THR A 149 19.80 -16.72 6.27
C THR A 149 19.02 -17.23 5.07
N ALA A 150 18.85 -16.41 4.03
CA ALA A 150 18.17 -16.79 2.79
C ALA A 150 19.10 -17.53 1.80
N SER A 151 20.39 -17.62 2.09
CA SER A 151 21.39 -18.24 1.23
C SER A 151 21.27 -19.77 1.19
N PRO A 152 21.63 -20.44 0.08
CA PRO A 152 21.76 -21.90 0.03
C PRO A 152 22.77 -22.49 1.03
N ASN A 153 23.59 -21.67 1.68
CA ASN A 153 24.49 -22.08 2.76
C ASN A 153 23.88 -21.95 4.18
N SER A 154 22.58 -21.68 4.30
CA SER A 154 21.87 -21.54 5.59
C SER A 154 21.86 -22.82 6.43
N GLY A 155 22.19 -23.98 5.85
CA GLY A 155 22.33 -25.26 6.56
C GLY A 155 23.55 -25.39 7.46
N CYS A 156 24.42 -24.38 7.52
CA CYS A 156 25.57 -24.39 8.41
C CYS A 156 25.15 -24.25 9.88
N GLY A 157 25.42 -25.27 10.70
CA GLY A 157 25.01 -25.28 12.13
C GLY A 157 25.59 -24.13 12.98
N CYS A 158 26.69 -23.50 12.53
CA CYS A 158 27.27 -22.33 13.18
C CYS A 158 26.45 -21.05 13.00
N LEU A 159 25.42 -21.03 12.14
CA LEU A 159 24.59 -19.86 11.94
C LEU A 159 23.63 -19.61 13.11
N ALA A 160 23.20 -20.67 13.81
CA ALA A 160 22.24 -20.54 14.91
C ALA A 160 22.76 -19.65 16.07
N PRO A 161 24.00 -19.82 16.58
CA PRO A 161 24.60 -18.87 17.52
C PRO A 161 24.65 -17.43 17.00
N VAL A 162 25.04 -17.23 15.73
CA VAL A 162 25.10 -15.89 15.11
C VAL A 162 23.72 -15.22 15.06
N MET A 163 22.66 -16.00 14.77
CA MET A 163 21.29 -15.49 14.80
C MET A 163 20.84 -15.12 16.21
N SER A 164 21.21 -15.92 17.21
CA SER A 164 20.91 -15.63 18.61
C SER A 164 21.61 -14.35 19.07
N ASP A 165 22.89 -14.17 18.74
CA ASP A 165 23.63 -12.93 19.02
C ASP A 165 23.02 -11.72 18.31
N ALA A 166 22.58 -11.90 17.05
CA ALA A 166 21.88 -10.86 16.31
C ALA A 166 20.53 -10.51 16.94
N ALA A 167 19.78 -11.52 17.41
CA ALA A 167 18.52 -11.33 18.12
C ALA A 167 18.71 -10.49 19.39
N GLU A 168 19.74 -10.79 20.18
CA GLU A 168 20.12 -10.06 21.39
C GLU A 168 20.59 -8.62 21.11
N TYR A 169 21.29 -8.41 19.99
CA TYR A 169 21.66 -7.07 19.55
C TYR A 169 20.41 -6.24 19.20
N VAL A 170 19.51 -6.78 18.39
CA VAL A 170 18.24 -6.13 18.01
C VAL A 170 17.35 -5.90 19.22
N PHE A 171 17.33 -6.86 20.16
CA PHE A 171 16.54 -6.77 21.38
C PHE A 171 16.98 -5.58 22.25
N ARG A 172 18.29 -5.37 22.39
CA ARG A 172 18.83 -4.20 23.09
C ARG A 172 18.44 -2.89 22.43
N GLN A 173 18.50 -2.80 21.10
CA GLN A 173 17.99 -1.63 20.39
C GLN A 173 16.48 -1.42 20.60
N GLY A 174 15.70 -2.50 20.75
CA GLY A 174 14.28 -2.45 21.11
C GLY A 174 14.06 -1.86 22.50
N ILE A 175 14.89 -2.27 23.47
CA ILE A 175 14.88 -1.69 24.82
C ILE A 175 15.19 -0.19 24.79
N ASP A 176 16.19 0.22 24.01
CA ASP A 176 16.57 1.63 23.92
C ASP A 176 15.44 2.47 23.29
N ALA A 177 14.85 2.01 22.18
CA ALA A 177 13.67 2.65 21.60
C ALA A 177 12.47 2.68 22.57
N TYR A 178 12.28 1.65 23.39
CA TYR A 178 11.23 1.62 24.41
C TYR A 178 11.46 2.69 25.49
N LYS A 179 12.70 2.88 25.93
CA LYS A 179 13.08 3.91 26.91
C LYS A 179 12.94 5.32 26.35
N ASP A 180 13.21 5.49 25.05
CA ASP A 180 13.06 6.75 24.32
C ASP A 180 11.60 7.05 23.94
N GLU A 181 10.64 6.25 24.44
CA GLU A 181 9.20 6.35 24.15
C GLU A 181 8.82 6.16 22.67
N ASP A 182 9.76 5.72 21.83
CA ASP A 182 9.51 5.26 20.47
C ASP A 182 8.95 3.83 20.49
N TYR A 183 7.71 3.70 20.98
CA TYR A 183 7.05 2.40 21.11
C TYR A 183 6.80 1.71 19.74
N ALA A 184 6.60 2.48 18.67
CA ALA A 184 6.43 1.92 17.34
C ALA A 184 7.75 1.27 16.85
N GLY A 185 8.87 2.00 16.96
CA GLY A 185 10.19 1.48 16.62
C GLY A 185 10.67 0.38 17.57
N ALA A 186 10.27 0.38 18.85
CA ALA A 186 10.55 -0.69 19.80
C ALA A 186 9.81 -1.99 19.42
N LEU A 187 8.52 -1.90 19.08
CA LEU A 187 7.70 -3.04 18.68
C LEU A 187 8.27 -3.75 17.44
N GLU A 188 8.68 -2.98 16.43
CA GLU A 188 9.31 -3.52 15.23
C GLU A 188 10.59 -4.31 15.56
N LYS A 189 11.44 -3.76 16.44
CA LYS A 189 12.69 -4.39 16.86
C LYS A 189 12.43 -5.67 17.66
N PHE A 190 11.53 -5.67 18.64
CA PHE A 190 11.20 -6.88 19.39
C PHE A 190 10.61 -8.00 18.50
N ARG A 191 9.84 -7.64 17.47
CA ARG A 191 9.38 -8.63 16.47
C ARG A 191 10.51 -9.16 15.62
N THR A 192 11.45 -8.29 15.24
CA THR A 192 12.64 -8.68 14.50
C THR A 192 13.53 -9.62 15.32
N THR A 193 13.64 -9.40 16.63
CA THR A 193 14.26 -10.36 17.57
C THR A 193 13.61 -11.73 17.46
N LEU A 194 12.27 -11.84 17.47
CA LEU A 194 11.59 -13.14 17.34
C LEU A 194 11.70 -13.78 15.96
N LYS A 195 11.97 -13.00 14.90
CA LYS A 195 12.29 -13.55 13.57
C LYS A 195 13.68 -14.19 13.54
N LEU A 196 14.63 -13.61 14.27
CA LEU A 196 16.02 -14.09 14.37
C LEU A 196 16.13 -15.27 15.36
N ASP A 197 15.50 -15.15 16.51
CA ASP A 197 15.41 -16.18 17.53
C ASP A 197 13.95 -16.36 18.00
N PRO A 198 13.22 -17.33 17.41
CA PRO A 198 11.85 -17.62 17.81
C PRO A 198 11.68 -18.08 19.27
N LYS A 199 12.77 -18.47 19.95
CA LYS A 199 12.77 -18.93 21.34
C LYS A 199 13.29 -17.87 22.31
N HIS A 200 13.48 -16.63 21.86
CA HIS A 200 14.00 -15.55 22.70
C HIS A 200 13.11 -15.34 23.93
N ALA A 201 13.69 -15.46 25.12
CA ALA A 201 12.94 -15.66 26.36
C ALA A 201 12.01 -14.49 26.75
N VAL A 202 12.44 -13.24 26.50
CA VAL A 202 11.79 -12.03 27.02
C VAL A 202 11.14 -11.14 25.96
N ALA A 203 11.42 -11.38 24.67
CA ALA A 203 10.90 -10.52 23.59
C ALA A 203 9.36 -10.51 23.52
N PRO A 204 8.65 -11.65 23.73
CA PRO A 204 7.18 -11.64 23.73
C PRO A 204 6.57 -10.74 24.80
N GLN A 205 7.17 -10.71 26.00
CA GLN A 205 6.69 -9.88 27.11
C GLN A 205 6.85 -8.39 26.81
N TYR A 206 7.97 -8.01 26.18
CA TYR A 206 8.19 -6.64 25.74
C TYR A 206 7.26 -6.23 24.59
N ILE A 207 6.92 -7.15 23.68
CA ILE A 207 5.91 -6.90 22.64
C ILE A 207 4.56 -6.56 23.29
N GLU A 208 4.09 -7.39 24.23
CA GLU A 208 2.82 -7.17 24.94
C GLU A 208 2.82 -5.82 25.68
N LEU A 209 3.89 -5.54 26.44
CA LEU A 209 4.05 -4.28 27.16
C LEU A 209 4.03 -3.06 26.21
N THR A 210 4.74 -3.16 25.08
CA THR A 210 4.84 -2.09 24.08
C THR A 210 3.51 -1.86 23.38
N GLN A 211 2.78 -2.92 23.05
CA GLN A 211 1.42 -2.84 22.50
C GLN A 211 0.45 -2.17 23.48
N GLY A 212 0.54 -2.50 24.77
CA GLY A 212 -0.23 -1.83 25.82
C GLY A 212 0.06 -0.33 25.90
N LYS A 213 1.35 0.07 25.80
CA LYS A 213 1.76 1.49 25.78
C LYS A 213 1.22 2.23 24.55
N LEU A 214 1.33 1.64 23.37
CA LEU A 214 0.77 2.19 22.13
C LEU A 214 -0.75 2.39 22.23
N LEU A 215 -1.46 1.41 22.78
CA LEU A 215 -2.90 1.50 22.96
C LEU A 215 -3.28 2.62 23.94
N LEU A 216 -2.60 2.74 25.08
CA LEU A 216 -2.86 3.80 26.04
C LEU A 216 -2.61 5.19 25.43
N ALA A 217 -1.52 5.35 24.67
CA ALA A 217 -1.23 6.59 23.96
C ALA A 217 -2.30 6.89 22.89
N ALA A 218 -2.75 5.87 22.16
CA ALA A 218 -3.85 5.99 21.21
C ALA A 218 -5.15 6.42 21.91
N GLU A 219 -5.52 5.83 23.04
CA GLU A 219 -6.71 6.20 23.79
C GLU A 219 -6.68 7.66 24.28
N GLN A 220 -5.51 8.16 24.69
CA GLN A 220 -5.34 9.57 25.04
C GLN A 220 -5.60 10.49 23.83
N VAL A 221 -5.02 10.17 22.67
CA VAL A 221 -5.25 10.94 21.44
C VAL A 221 -6.72 10.85 20.99
N PHE A 222 -7.36 9.71 21.19
CA PHE A 222 -8.79 9.54 20.89
C PHE A 222 -9.65 10.46 21.77
N PHE A 223 -9.33 10.57 23.06
CA PHE A 223 -10.02 11.49 23.97
C PHE A 223 -9.81 12.96 23.56
N GLU A 224 -8.58 13.35 23.21
CA GLU A 224 -8.28 14.69 22.69
C GLU A 224 -9.05 14.99 21.40
N TRP A 225 -9.04 14.05 20.45
CA TRP A 225 -9.83 14.15 19.22
C TRP A 225 -11.29 14.37 19.53
N ARG A 226 -11.88 13.53 20.39
CA ARG A 226 -13.31 13.57 20.71
C ARG A 226 -13.69 14.90 21.33
N ARG A 227 -12.91 15.40 22.29
CA ARG A 227 -13.11 16.72 22.91
C ARG A 227 -13.13 17.84 21.86
N ASN A 228 -12.13 17.88 20.98
CA ASN A 228 -12.03 18.92 19.94
C ASN A 228 -13.15 18.77 18.90
N PHE A 229 -13.52 17.54 18.56
CA PHE A 229 -14.60 17.23 17.62
C PHE A 229 -15.97 17.68 18.15
N GLU A 230 -16.28 17.37 19.41
CA GLU A 230 -17.52 17.80 20.09
C GLU A 230 -17.57 19.33 20.26
N ALA A 231 -16.42 19.98 20.46
CA ALA A 231 -16.29 21.44 20.49
C ALA A 231 -16.39 22.12 19.11
N ARG A 232 -16.49 21.33 18.01
CA ARG A 232 -16.47 21.79 16.61
C ARG A 232 -15.16 22.46 16.19
N GLU A 233 -14.07 22.20 16.91
CA GLU A 233 -12.72 22.63 16.58
C GLU A 233 -12.09 21.61 15.61
N TYR A 234 -12.67 21.50 14.41
CA TYR A 234 -12.34 20.41 13.48
C TYR A 234 -10.89 20.40 13.01
N GLY A 235 -10.23 21.57 12.94
CA GLY A 235 -8.79 21.62 12.66
C GLY A 235 -7.94 20.91 13.73
N LEU A 236 -8.26 21.10 15.02
CA LEU A 236 -7.56 20.42 16.11
C LEU A 236 -7.95 18.94 16.19
N ALA A 237 -9.20 18.60 15.90
CA ALA A 237 -9.62 17.21 15.76
C ALA A 237 -8.87 16.52 14.61
N ALA A 238 -8.67 17.19 13.48
CA ALA A 238 -7.93 16.63 12.35
C ALA A 238 -6.47 16.33 12.70
N LEU A 239 -5.79 17.24 13.41
CA LEU A 239 -4.43 17.00 13.91
C LEU A 239 -4.35 15.77 14.82
N ALA A 240 -5.28 15.61 15.75
CA ALA A 240 -5.35 14.42 16.61
C ALA A 240 -5.60 13.15 15.78
N TYR A 241 -6.45 13.23 14.74
CA TYR A 241 -6.69 12.11 13.83
C TYR A 241 -5.45 11.69 13.04
N HIS A 242 -4.65 12.62 12.55
CA HIS A 242 -3.39 12.28 11.89
C HIS A 242 -2.40 11.66 12.88
N ARG A 243 -2.32 12.19 14.10
CA ARG A 243 -1.46 11.63 15.15
C ARG A 243 -1.87 10.20 15.52
N MET A 244 -3.16 9.89 15.52
CA MET A 244 -3.65 8.52 15.75
C MET A 244 -3.03 7.49 14.81
N ARG A 245 -2.75 7.87 13.55
CA ARG A 245 -2.15 6.96 12.56
C ARG A 245 -0.73 6.54 12.93
N TYR A 246 0.00 7.35 13.70
CA TYR A 246 1.32 6.98 14.22
C TYR A 246 1.22 5.81 15.21
N PHE A 247 0.16 5.80 16.03
CA PHE A 247 -0.09 4.76 17.04
C PHE A 247 -0.75 3.51 16.48
N ASP A 248 -1.21 3.53 15.22
CA ASP A 248 -1.80 2.37 14.53
C ASP A 248 -0.73 1.39 14.01
N ALA A 249 0.38 1.25 14.74
CA ALA A 249 1.37 0.22 14.48
C ALA A 249 0.66 -1.15 14.54
N GLU A 250 0.58 -1.80 13.39
CA GLU A 250 0.01 -3.14 13.21
C GLU A 250 -1.47 -3.26 13.63
N GLY A 251 -2.20 -2.15 13.52
CA GLY A 251 -3.63 -2.11 13.78
C GLY A 251 -4.01 -1.90 15.24
N ALA A 252 -3.06 -1.59 16.13
CA ALA A 252 -3.33 -1.39 17.56
C ALA A 252 -4.42 -0.33 17.83
N ALA A 253 -4.52 0.70 16.96
CA ALA A 253 -5.49 1.78 17.08
C ALA A 253 -6.64 1.67 16.06
N SER A 254 -6.71 0.59 15.28
CA SER A 254 -7.65 0.46 14.15
C SER A 254 -9.11 0.59 14.57
N ARG A 255 -9.47 0.06 15.74
CA ARG A 255 -10.82 0.21 16.30
C ARG A 255 -11.16 1.68 16.58
N LEU A 256 -10.23 2.42 17.17
CA LEU A 256 -10.40 3.84 17.49
C LEU A 256 -10.49 4.67 16.20
N ILE A 257 -9.60 4.42 15.23
CA ILE A 257 -9.63 5.09 13.91
C ILE A 257 -10.97 4.84 13.20
N SER A 258 -11.46 3.61 13.22
CA SER A 258 -12.76 3.25 12.62
C SER A 258 -13.90 4.02 13.30
N GLN A 259 -13.89 4.12 14.62
CA GLN A 259 -14.87 4.90 15.37
C GLN A 259 -14.82 6.39 15.01
N MET A 260 -13.62 6.97 14.89
CA MET A 260 -13.45 8.38 14.49
C MET A 260 -14.02 8.64 13.09
N ARG A 261 -13.71 7.76 12.13
CA ARG A 261 -14.26 7.82 10.76
C ARG A 261 -15.78 7.73 10.76
N GLY A 262 -16.35 6.85 11.60
CA GLY A 262 -17.79 6.71 11.78
C GLY A 262 -18.46 8.01 12.24
N GLU A 263 -17.88 8.72 13.19
CA GLU A 263 -18.42 10.00 13.67
C GLU A 263 -18.28 11.13 12.64
N TYR A 264 -17.17 11.18 11.88
CA TYR A 264 -17.05 12.10 10.74
C TYR A 264 -18.14 11.84 9.70
N ALA A 265 -18.33 10.57 9.31
CA ALA A 265 -19.35 10.18 8.32
C ALA A 265 -20.78 10.52 8.80
N LYS A 266 -21.07 10.27 10.08
CA LYS A 266 -22.35 10.62 10.71
C LYS A 266 -22.59 12.13 10.77
N THR A 267 -21.54 12.91 10.99
CA THR A 267 -21.68 14.38 11.01
C THR A 267 -21.85 14.92 9.58
N LEU A 268 -21.13 14.35 8.62
CA LEU A 268 -21.26 14.67 7.19
C LEU A 268 -22.68 14.41 6.65
N SER A 269 -23.35 13.35 7.07
CA SER A 269 -24.73 13.09 6.61
C SER A 269 -25.69 14.22 7.02
N GLY A 270 -25.48 14.82 8.19
CA GLY A 270 -26.22 16.02 8.62
C GLY A 270 -26.00 17.22 7.69
N TYR A 271 -24.77 17.44 7.23
CA TYR A 271 -24.46 18.47 6.23
C TYR A 271 -25.09 18.16 4.87
N LEU A 272 -25.07 16.91 4.44
CA LEU A 272 -25.72 16.48 3.20
C LEU A 272 -27.23 16.75 3.24
N ASP A 273 -27.90 16.45 4.35
CA ASP A 273 -29.33 16.71 4.51
C ASP A 273 -29.65 18.21 4.51
N ALA A 274 -28.81 19.03 5.16
CA ALA A 274 -28.94 20.48 5.12
C ALA A 274 -28.76 21.02 3.69
N TRP A 275 -27.78 20.51 2.95
CA TRP A 275 -27.54 20.85 1.56
C TRP A 275 -28.70 20.44 0.65
N LYS A 276 -29.26 19.23 0.83
CA LYS A 276 -30.43 18.74 0.08
C LYS A 276 -31.66 19.63 0.31
N ARG A 277 -31.89 20.08 1.56
CA ARG A 277 -32.96 21.05 1.88
C ARG A 277 -32.73 22.42 1.24
N ALA A 278 -31.49 22.92 1.22
CA ALA A 278 -31.17 24.17 0.54
C ALA A 278 -31.36 24.05 -0.99
N CYS A 279 -30.99 22.91 -1.56
CA CYS A 279 -31.20 22.59 -2.97
C CYS A 279 -32.70 22.55 -3.34
N SER A 280 -33.59 22.01 -2.49
CA SER A 280 -35.03 21.95 -2.81
C SER A 280 -35.72 23.33 -2.91
N VAL A 281 -35.16 24.36 -2.29
CA VAL A 281 -35.64 25.75 -2.37
C VAL A 281 -34.75 26.64 -3.24
N ALA A 282 -33.77 26.07 -3.94
CA ALA A 282 -32.79 26.78 -4.78
C ALA A 282 -31.97 27.85 -4.04
N ASP A 283 -31.65 27.63 -2.76
CA ASP A 283 -30.77 28.51 -1.98
C ASP A 283 -29.30 28.15 -2.20
N ASN A 284 -28.74 28.66 -3.30
CA ASN A 284 -27.35 28.43 -3.70
C ASN A 284 -26.32 28.91 -2.65
N ALA A 285 -26.62 29.98 -1.92
CA ALA A 285 -25.71 30.53 -0.93
C ALA A 285 -25.58 29.60 0.27
N THR A 286 -26.70 29.05 0.75
CA THR A 286 -26.69 28.06 1.84
C THR A 286 -26.08 26.74 1.38
N MET A 287 -26.33 26.30 0.14
CA MET A 287 -25.68 25.10 -0.42
C MET A 287 -24.15 25.22 -0.38
N GLU A 288 -23.58 26.28 -0.95
CA GLU A 288 -22.12 26.42 -1.02
C GLU A 288 -21.49 26.59 0.37
N ARG A 289 -22.15 27.32 1.27
CA ARG A 289 -21.72 27.43 2.68
C ARG A 289 -21.69 26.06 3.36
N THR A 290 -22.75 25.27 3.19
CA THR A 290 -22.87 23.94 3.80
C THR A 290 -21.82 22.98 3.26
N ARG A 291 -21.56 23.01 1.95
CA ARG A 291 -20.51 22.20 1.32
C ARG A 291 -19.12 22.55 1.85
N ARG A 292 -18.78 23.84 1.92
CA ARG A 292 -17.50 24.29 2.45
C ARG A 292 -17.30 23.88 3.91
N GLN A 293 -18.33 24.03 4.75
CA GLN A 293 -18.27 23.59 6.15
C GLN A 293 -18.08 22.07 6.29
N ALA A 294 -18.69 21.28 5.40
CA ALA A 294 -18.49 19.84 5.35
C ALA A 294 -17.04 19.47 4.97
N GLU A 295 -16.44 20.20 4.03
CA GLU A 295 -15.05 20.00 3.61
C GLU A 295 -14.04 20.41 4.69
N GLU A 296 -14.23 21.58 5.32
CA GLU A 296 -13.37 22.10 6.40
C GLU A 296 -13.34 21.18 7.63
N MET A 297 -14.40 20.39 7.84
CA MET A 297 -14.49 19.45 8.95
C MET A 297 -13.57 18.22 8.77
N LEU A 298 -13.25 17.84 7.54
CA LEU A 298 -12.64 16.53 7.28
C LEU A 298 -11.13 16.54 7.45
N PRO A 299 -10.55 15.55 8.16
CA PRO A 299 -9.10 15.42 8.24
C PRO A 299 -8.50 14.85 6.95
N ASP A 300 -9.29 14.13 6.15
CA ASP A 300 -8.90 13.57 4.87
C ASP A 300 -10.13 13.57 3.95
N PRO A 301 -10.04 14.13 2.73
CA PRO A 301 -11.13 14.11 1.75
C PRO A 301 -11.71 12.72 1.50
N ALA A 302 -10.89 11.66 1.59
CA ALA A 302 -11.32 10.28 1.34
C ALA A 302 -12.40 9.80 2.33
N ILE A 303 -12.49 10.38 3.54
CA ILE A 303 -13.52 10.00 4.52
C ILE A 303 -14.91 10.43 4.06
N GLY A 304 -14.98 11.54 3.33
CA GLY A 304 -16.24 12.16 2.90
C GLY A 304 -16.52 12.08 1.42
N GLU A 305 -15.66 11.45 0.61
CA GLU A 305 -15.69 11.52 -0.85
C GLU A 305 -17.08 11.22 -1.43
N SER A 306 -17.71 10.13 -1.00
CA SER A 306 -19.04 9.72 -1.49
C SER A 306 -20.17 10.68 -1.07
N VAL A 307 -20.02 11.35 0.08
CA VAL A 307 -20.98 12.33 0.57
C VAL A 307 -20.79 13.67 -0.12
N LEU A 308 -19.54 14.14 -0.23
CA LEU A 308 -19.19 15.38 -0.93
C LEU A 308 -19.54 15.31 -2.42
N ALA A 309 -19.36 14.15 -3.05
CA ALA A 309 -19.78 13.94 -4.44
C ALA A 309 -21.31 14.13 -4.63
N GLN A 310 -22.12 13.75 -3.63
CA GLN A 310 -23.57 14.01 -3.67
C GLN A 310 -23.93 15.49 -3.46
N MET A 311 -22.99 16.29 -2.96
CA MET A 311 -23.13 17.75 -2.82
C MET A 311 -22.69 18.48 -4.09
N THR A 312 -22.69 17.80 -5.23
CA THR A 312 -22.41 18.38 -6.56
C THR A 312 -23.66 18.30 -7.43
N GLY A 313 -24.05 19.43 -8.03
CA GLY A 313 -25.21 19.51 -8.92
C GLY A 313 -26.54 19.35 -8.19
N CYS A 314 -27.21 20.47 -7.90
CA CYS A 314 -28.64 20.42 -7.60
C CYS A 314 -29.37 20.08 -8.90
N VAL A 315 -29.74 18.80 -9.09
CA VAL A 315 -30.65 18.43 -10.16
C VAL A 315 -32.00 19.05 -9.80
N ASN A 316 -32.19 20.30 -10.21
CA ASN A 316 -33.51 20.89 -10.35
C ASN A 316 -34.24 19.97 -11.33
N LYS A 317 -35.01 18.99 -10.83
CA LYS A 317 -36.05 18.38 -11.62
C LYS A 317 -36.98 19.53 -11.98
N THR A 318 -36.77 20.10 -13.16
CA THR A 318 -37.52 21.27 -13.65
C THR A 318 -39.00 20.98 -13.43
N CYS A 319 -39.67 21.89 -12.72
CA CYS A 319 -41.11 21.78 -12.52
C CYS A 319 -41.80 21.71 -13.88
N ILE A 320 -42.85 20.90 -13.94
CA ILE A 320 -43.60 20.74 -15.18
C ILE A 320 -44.32 22.06 -15.45
N GLN A 321 -44.06 22.65 -16.61
CA GLN A 321 -44.79 23.84 -17.05
C GLN A 321 -46.24 23.44 -17.33
N MET A 322 -47.17 24.18 -16.77
CA MET A 322 -48.59 23.91 -16.89
C MET A 322 -49.33 25.20 -17.22
N ASP A 323 -50.29 25.13 -18.13
CA ASP A 323 -51.13 26.27 -18.46
C ASP A 323 -52.04 26.65 -17.29
N SER A 324 -52.55 27.89 -17.32
CA SER A 324 -53.40 28.44 -16.27
C SER A 324 -54.63 27.58 -15.98
N GLN A 325 -55.30 27.04 -17.00
CA GLN A 325 -56.57 26.34 -16.81
C GLN A 325 -56.32 24.98 -16.15
N SER A 326 -55.33 24.24 -16.64
CA SER A 326 -54.91 22.96 -16.06
C SER A 326 -54.45 23.10 -14.61
N ALA A 327 -53.71 24.17 -14.29
CA ALA A 327 -53.29 24.45 -12.92
C ALA A 327 -54.48 24.78 -12.02
N LEU A 328 -55.37 25.68 -12.45
CA LEU A 328 -56.55 26.08 -11.66
C LEU A 328 -57.55 24.95 -11.45
N ALA A 329 -57.70 24.02 -12.41
CA ALA A 329 -58.55 22.84 -12.28
C ALA A 329 -58.13 21.92 -11.13
N ARG A 330 -56.85 21.97 -10.72
CA ARG A 330 -56.31 21.16 -9.62
C ARG A 330 -56.46 21.82 -8.25
N ARG A 331 -56.95 23.05 -8.17
CA ARG A 331 -57.08 23.82 -6.93
C ARG A 331 -58.16 23.21 -6.02
N LYS A 332 -57.78 22.86 -4.79
CA LYS A 332 -58.67 22.24 -3.78
C LYS A 332 -59.15 23.23 -2.73
N ILE A 333 -58.23 23.99 -2.15
CA ILE A 333 -58.53 24.97 -1.11
C ILE A 333 -58.10 26.33 -1.63
N TRP A 334 -59.02 27.29 -1.63
CA TRP A 334 -58.73 28.65 -2.07
C TRP A 334 -59.65 29.66 -1.40
N SER A 335 -59.10 30.85 -1.19
CA SER A 335 -59.87 32.05 -0.86
C SER A 335 -60.00 32.92 -2.09
N ARG A 336 -61.16 33.59 -2.23
CA ARG A 336 -61.34 34.62 -3.25
C ARG A 336 -60.33 35.75 -3.03
N PRO A 337 -59.53 36.14 -4.04
CA PRO A 337 -58.57 37.21 -3.88
C PRO A 337 -59.20 38.52 -3.39
N GLU A 338 -60.46 38.77 -3.74
CA GLU A 338 -61.23 39.93 -3.32
C GLU A 338 -61.39 40.03 -1.79
N ASN A 339 -61.32 38.92 -1.07
CA ASN A 339 -61.37 38.91 0.39
C ASN A 339 -60.08 39.45 1.03
N GLU A 340 -58.96 39.41 0.32
CA GLU A 340 -57.68 39.96 0.77
C GLU A 340 -57.49 41.42 0.32
N ILE A 341 -58.37 41.97 -0.53
CA ILE A 341 -58.32 43.36 -0.99
C ILE A 341 -58.90 44.27 0.12
N PRO A 342 -58.11 45.21 0.68
CA PRO A 342 -58.62 46.15 1.67
C PRO A 342 -59.80 46.97 1.14
N ARG A 343 -60.79 47.26 2.00
CA ARG A 343 -62.03 47.95 1.60
C ARG A 343 -61.79 49.25 0.84
N GLN A 344 -60.75 50.02 1.20
CA GLN A 344 -60.43 51.27 0.50
C GLN A 344 -60.02 51.09 -0.98
N PHE A 345 -59.62 49.88 -1.38
CA PHE A 345 -59.17 49.58 -2.75
C PHE A 345 -60.23 48.86 -3.58
N GLN A 346 -61.38 48.49 -3.02
CA GLN A 346 -62.45 47.81 -3.77
C GLN A 346 -63.04 48.68 -4.90
N SER A 347 -63.05 50.00 -4.73
CA SER A 347 -63.51 50.93 -5.78
C SER A 347 -62.64 50.89 -7.04
N LEU A 348 -61.37 50.46 -6.93
CA LEU A 348 -60.45 50.33 -8.06
C LEU A 348 -60.85 49.21 -9.01
N LEU A 349 -61.62 48.22 -8.54
CA LEU A 349 -62.16 47.14 -9.36
C LEU A 349 -63.28 47.63 -10.30
N LYS A 350 -63.75 48.88 -10.17
CA LYS A 350 -64.65 49.48 -11.16
C LYS A 350 -63.97 49.67 -12.52
N ASN A 351 -62.65 49.91 -12.55
CA ASN A 351 -61.88 49.94 -13.79
C ASN A 351 -61.61 48.50 -14.28
N PRO A 352 -62.05 48.11 -15.49
CA PRO A 352 -61.80 46.79 -16.07
C PRO A 352 -60.31 46.39 -16.12
N GLU A 353 -59.40 47.35 -16.31
CA GLU A 353 -57.95 47.08 -16.40
C GLU A 353 -57.37 46.53 -15.08
N ASN A 354 -58.01 46.84 -13.95
CA ASN A 354 -57.61 46.38 -12.62
C ASN A 354 -58.15 44.99 -12.27
N ARG A 355 -58.96 44.37 -13.14
CA ARG A 355 -59.63 43.10 -12.85
C ARG A 355 -58.83 41.86 -13.26
N MET A 356 -57.71 42.02 -13.94
CA MET A 356 -56.88 40.90 -14.39
C MET A 356 -55.49 41.00 -13.77
N VAL A 357 -55.08 39.94 -13.08
CA VAL A 357 -53.72 39.80 -12.53
C VAL A 357 -53.13 38.48 -13.00
N TYR A 358 -51.96 38.56 -13.63
CA TYR A 358 -51.14 37.42 -14.01
C TYR A 358 -50.25 37.03 -12.83
N VAL A 359 -50.24 35.74 -12.49
CA VAL A 359 -49.51 35.22 -11.33
C VAL A 359 -48.66 34.04 -11.76
N ARG A 360 -47.34 34.21 -11.82
CA ARG A 360 -46.42 33.08 -11.98
C ARG A 360 -46.26 32.40 -10.63
N THR A 361 -46.62 31.13 -10.55
CA THR A 361 -46.62 30.35 -9.31
C THR A 361 -45.86 29.04 -9.48
N ARG A 362 -45.21 28.59 -8.41
CA ARG A 362 -44.67 27.24 -8.26
C ARG A 362 -45.52 26.49 -7.25
N ILE A 363 -46.07 25.35 -7.67
CA ILE A 363 -46.80 24.41 -6.83
C ILE A 363 -45.84 23.27 -6.49
N ASP A 364 -45.56 23.05 -5.22
CA ASP A 364 -44.66 21.98 -4.78
C ASP A 364 -45.30 20.58 -4.88
N THR A 365 -44.57 19.55 -4.47
CA THR A 365 -45.04 18.15 -4.49
C THR A 365 -46.19 17.86 -3.52
N GLU A 366 -46.42 18.72 -2.53
CA GLU A 366 -47.51 18.62 -1.55
C GLU A 366 -48.73 19.44 -1.96
N GLY A 367 -48.61 20.25 -3.02
CA GLY A 367 -49.68 21.12 -3.52
C GLY A 367 -49.69 22.51 -2.90
N ASN A 368 -48.61 22.93 -2.22
CA ASN A 368 -48.48 24.29 -1.69
C ASN A 368 -48.06 25.24 -2.81
N ALA A 369 -48.70 26.41 -2.88
CA ALA A 369 -48.39 27.42 -3.88
C ALA A 369 -47.42 28.48 -3.33
N ALA A 370 -46.32 28.70 -4.05
CA ALA A 370 -45.39 29.79 -3.85
C ALA A 370 -45.45 30.74 -5.04
N VAL A 371 -45.88 31.98 -4.81
CA VAL A 371 -45.97 32.99 -5.87
C VAL A 371 -44.58 33.55 -6.18
N LEU A 372 -44.14 33.36 -7.43
CA LEU A 372 -42.85 33.83 -7.93
C LEU A 372 -42.95 35.28 -8.44
N LEU A 373 -44.04 35.61 -9.14
CA LEU A 373 -44.27 36.94 -9.71
C LEU A 373 -45.77 37.25 -9.82
N THR A 374 -46.14 38.52 -9.64
CA THR A 374 -47.46 39.06 -9.96
C THR A 374 -47.35 40.24 -10.92
N GLN A 375 -48.25 40.31 -11.89
CA GLN A 375 -48.30 41.38 -12.89
C GLN A 375 -49.75 41.80 -13.15
N GLY A 376 -50.03 43.07 -12.89
CA GLY A 376 -51.33 43.71 -13.07
C GLY A 376 -51.18 45.22 -12.92
N HIS A 377 -52.20 45.98 -13.32
CA HIS A 377 -52.14 47.44 -13.43
C HIS A 377 -52.00 48.18 -12.08
N ASN A 378 -52.35 47.53 -10.96
CA ASN A 378 -52.33 48.15 -9.64
C ASN A 378 -51.56 47.29 -8.62
N ALA A 379 -50.53 47.86 -8.00
CA ALA A 379 -49.66 47.17 -7.07
C ALA A 379 -50.41 46.63 -5.83
N SER A 380 -51.34 47.41 -5.26
CA SER A 380 -52.10 46.98 -4.07
C SER A 380 -53.03 45.80 -4.36
N ILE A 381 -53.57 45.73 -5.58
CA ILE A 381 -54.35 44.57 -6.04
C ILE A 381 -53.42 43.37 -6.28
N ASN A 382 -52.24 43.58 -6.88
CA ASN A 382 -51.25 42.53 -7.10
C ASN A 382 -50.78 41.89 -5.78
N ASP A 383 -50.57 42.70 -4.73
CA ASP A 383 -50.17 42.22 -3.40
C ASP A 383 -51.28 41.42 -2.72
N ALA A 384 -52.53 41.87 -2.83
CA ALA A 384 -53.69 41.11 -2.32
C ALA A 384 -53.86 39.78 -3.06
N VAL A 385 -53.72 39.76 -4.38
CA VAL A 385 -53.75 38.53 -5.18
C VAL A 385 -52.59 37.60 -4.82
N LYS A 386 -51.38 38.13 -4.63
CA LYS A 386 -50.22 37.37 -4.15
C LYS A 386 -50.50 36.71 -2.80
N ALA A 387 -51.05 37.47 -1.84
CA ALA A 387 -51.39 36.98 -0.52
C ALA A 387 -52.46 35.89 -0.57
N ALA A 388 -53.47 36.04 -1.43
CA ALA A 388 -54.51 35.04 -1.64
C ALA A 388 -53.94 33.75 -2.25
N VAL A 389 -53.21 33.85 -3.37
CA VAL A 389 -52.69 32.70 -4.10
C VAL A 389 -51.66 31.92 -3.27
N SER A 390 -50.87 32.60 -2.43
CA SER A 390 -49.91 31.93 -1.53
C SER A 390 -50.59 31.07 -0.46
N LYS A 391 -51.89 31.28 -0.19
CA LYS A 391 -52.69 30.45 0.74
C LYS A 391 -53.41 29.30 0.04
N TRP A 392 -53.39 29.24 -1.30
CA TRP A 392 -54.08 28.21 -2.05
C TRP A 392 -53.39 26.84 -1.93
N LYS A 393 -54.20 25.78 -1.97
CA LYS A 393 -53.73 24.39 -2.03
C LYS A 393 -54.23 23.71 -3.30
N PHE A 394 -53.34 22.99 -3.95
CA PHE A 394 -53.58 22.26 -5.18
C PHE A 394 -53.47 20.74 -4.93
N SER A 395 -54.09 19.95 -5.80
CA SER A 395 -53.87 18.50 -5.81
C SER A 395 -52.46 18.21 -6.34
N PRO A 396 -51.63 17.39 -5.68
CA PRO A 396 -50.31 17.01 -6.20
C PRO A 396 -50.37 16.48 -7.64
N LEU A 397 -49.40 16.84 -8.48
CA LEU A 397 -49.29 16.27 -9.83
C LEU A 397 -48.51 14.97 -9.74
N ILE A 398 -49.09 13.86 -10.18
CA ILE A 398 -48.41 12.57 -10.23
C ILE A 398 -48.04 12.28 -11.69
N VAL A 399 -46.75 12.12 -11.97
CA VAL A 399 -46.23 11.67 -13.28
C VAL A 399 -45.32 10.48 -13.00
N ASP A 400 -45.50 9.38 -13.72
CA ASP A 400 -44.77 8.13 -13.52
C ASP A 400 -44.81 7.63 -12.06
N ASN A 401 -45.97 7.74 -11.42
CA ASN A 401 -46.20 7.38 -10.02
C ASN A 401 -45.35 8.15 -9.00
N GLN A 402 -44.77 9.30 -9.39
CA GLN A 402 -44.03 10.19 -8.50
C GLN A 402 -44.68 11.59 -8.47
N PRO A 403 -44.75 12.25 -7.29
CA PRO A 403 -45.21 13.63 -7.22
C PRO A 403 -44.19 14.57 -7.89
N ARG A 404 -44.68 15.51 -8.67
CA ARG A 404 -43.89 16.51 -9.40
C ARG A 404 -44.36 17.91 -9.06
N CYS A 405 -43.40 18.83 -8.92
CA CYS A 405 -43.73 20.25 -8.82
C CYS A 405 -44.19 20.79 -10.18
N VAL A 406 -45.01 21.83 -10.14
CA VAL A 406 -45.60 22.47 -11.31
C VAL A 406 -45.32 23.96 -11.27
N GLU A 407 -44.93 24.52 -12.42
CA GLU A 407 -44.88 25.96 -12.61
C GLU A 407 -45.99 26.37 -13.57
N ALA A 408 -46.74 27.40 -13.20
CA ALA A 408 -47.88 27.86 -13.98
C ALA A 408 -48.00 29.38 -13.95
N ASP A 409 -48.39 29.95 -15.09
CA ASP A 409 -48.74 31.36 -15.23
C ASP A 409 -50.26 31.47 -15.14
N LEU A 410 -50.78 31.79 -13.94
CA LEU A 410 -52.21 31.86 -13.66
C LEU A 410 -52.80 33.21 -14.10
N GLN A 411 -53.96 33.16 -14.75
CA GLN A 411 -54.77 34.34 -15.05
C GLN A 411 -55.89 34.46 -14.03
N ILE A 412 -55.79 35.45 -13.14
CA ILE A 412 -56.77 35.66 -12.07
C ILE A 412 -57.68 36.81 -12.44
N GLY A 413 -58.95 36.49 -12.72
CA GLY A 413 -60.02 37.45 -12.90
C GLY A 413 -60.67 37.83 -11.58
N LEU A 414 -60.83 39.13 -11.34
CA LEU A 414 -61.50 39.71 -10.18
C LEU A 414 -62.88 40.20 -10.56
N SER A 415 -63.87 39.91 -9.72
CA SER A 415 -65.24 40.41 -9.90
C SER A 415 -65.35 41.86 -9.45
N ALA A 416 -66.17 42.65 -10.15
CA ALA A 416 -66.60 43.93 -9.60
C ALA A 416 -67.43 43.69 -8.32
N PRO A 417 -67.29 44.54 -7.29
CA PRO A 417 -68.10 44.44 -6.08
C PRO A 417 -69.59 44.69 -6.33
#